data_AF-A0A6J7IFN7-F1
#
_entry.id   AF-A0A6J7IFN7-F1
#
_cell.length_a   1.000
_cell.length_b   1.000
_cell.length_c   1.000
_cell.angle_alpha   90.00
_cell.angle_beta   90.00
_cell.angle_gamma   90.00
#
_symmetry.space_group_name_H-M   'P 1'
#
loop_
_entity.id
_entity.type
_entity.pdbx_description
1 polymer ?
#
loop_
_entity_poly.entity_id
_entity_poly.type
_entity_poly.pdbx_seq_one_letter_code
_entity_poly.pdbx_strand_id
1 'polypeptide(L)'
;MNQPHNLDGSLVYPPGTVFQPTFLYESLWLIGVALVLVWADRRFRIGHARLFGLYIFLYCCGRLWIEMLRIDQANIIFGLRLNVWTALLVGLAGLAYFIVMGQRRPGRETPEEVRGKSGKDEFTLDEEPAEPVSE
;
A
#
# COMPACT_ATOMS: atom_id res chain seq x y z
N MET A 1 26.72 12.25 -24.69
CA MET A 1 26.55 11.17 -25.70
C MET A 1 25.23 11.43 -26.39
N ASN A 2 25.22 12.08 -27.55
CA ASN A 2 23.98 12.40 -28.27
C ASN A 2 23.47 11.10 -28.91
N GLN A 3 22.31 10.62 -28.49
CA GLN A 3 21.69 9.47 -29.15
C GLN A 3 21.27 9.86 -30.56
N PRO A 4 21.35 8.97 -31.56
CA PRO A 4 20.86 9.28 -32.90
C PRO A 4 19.35 9.55 -32.89
N HIS A 5 18.93 10.66 -33.48
CA HIS A 5 17.52 11.07 -33.61
C HIS A 5 17.06 10.78 -35.04
N ASN A 6 15.83 10.31 -35.20
CA ASN A 6 15.13 10.32 -36.47
C ASN A 6 14.73 11.75 -36.86
N LEU A 7 14.40 11.98 -38.12
CA LEU A 7 13.99 13.29 -38.65
C LEU A 7 12.71 13.85 -38.02
N ASP A 8 11.91 12.99 -37.39
CA ASP A 8 10.68 13.31 -36.65
C ASP A 8 10.92 13.51 -35.13
N GLY A 9 12.17 13.43 -34.68
CA GLY A 9 12.55 13.56 -33.27
C GLY A 9 12.42 12.28 -32.43
N SER A 10 12.04 11.14 -33.04
CA SER A 10 12.02 9.86 -32.33
C SER A 10 13.43 9.30 -32.14
N LEU A 11 13.68 8.58 -31.02
CA LEU A 11 15.00 8.02 -30.72
C LEU A 11 15.27 6.77 -31.57
N VAL A 12 16.47 6.70 -32.16
CA VAL A 12 16.93 5.51 -32.88
C VAL A 12 17.59 4.55 -31.91
N TYR A 13 16.99 3.38 -31.74
CA TYR A 13 17.58 2.28 -30.98
C TYR A 13 18.37 1.37 -31.93
N PRO A 14 19.56 0.88 -31.51
CA PRO A 14 20.31 -0.10 -32.28
C PRO A 14 19.49 -1.36 -32.60
N PRO A 15 19.62 -1.95 -33.79
CA PRO A 15 18.96 -3.21 -34.12
C PRO A 15 19.32 -4.29 -33.10
N GLY A 16 18.32 -4.96 -32.50
CA GLY A 16 18.51 -5.97 -31.46
C GLY A 16 18.46 -5.46 -30.01
N THR A 17 18.12 -4.18 -29.79
CA THR A 17 17.88 -3.67 -28.43
C THR A 17 16.64 -4.33 -27.83
N VAL A 18 16.82 -5.04 -26.71
CA VAL A 18 15.73 -5.70 -25.97
C VAL A 18 15.33 -4.89 -24.75
N PHE A 19 14.03 -4.74 -24.53
CA PHE A 19 13.47 -4.02 -23.40
C PHE A 19 12.82 -4.99 -22.41
N GLN A 20 12.97 -4.71 -21.13
CA GLN A 20 12.28 -5.45 -20.07
C GLN A 20 10.82 -4.98 -20.01
N PRO A 21 9.83 -5.87 -20.05
CA PRO A 21 8.43 -5.51 -19.89
C PRO A 21 8.10 -5.27 -18.40
N THR A 22 8.71 -4.26 -17.78
CA THR A 22 8.58 -3.96 -16.34
C THR A 22 7.12 -3.77 -15.90
N PHE A 23 6.29 -3.14 -16.72
CA PHE A 23 4.85 -2.99 -16.46
C PHE A 23 4.11 -4.32 -16.36
N LEU A 24 4.51 -5.33 -17.14
CA LEU A 24 3.93 -6.66 -17.05
C LEU A 24 4.26 -7.29 -15.69
N TYR A 25 5.53 -7.20 -15.26
CA TYR A 25 5.92 -7.70 -13.95
C TYR A 25 5.22 -6.96 -12.79
N GLU A 26 5.05 -5.64 -12.90
CA GLU A 26 4.29 -4.82 -11.94
C GLU A 26 2.84 -5.28 -11.84
N SER A 27 2.14 -5.41 -12.96
CA SER A 27 0.74 -5.85 -12.97
C SER A 27 0.56 -7.27 -12.42
N LEU A 28 1.42 -8.21 -12.82
CA LEU A 28 1.41 -9.57 -12.29
C LEU A 28 1.66 -9.61 -10.79
N TRP A 29 2.60 -8.80 -10.29
CA TRP A 29 2.86 -8.71 -8.86
C TRP A 29 1.66 -8.13 -8.10
N LEU A 30 1.05 -7.04 -8.58
CA LEU A 30 -0.12 -6.45 -7.92
C LEU A 30 -1.30 -7.43 -7.84
N ILE A 31 -1.53 -8.18 -8.91
CA ILE A 31 -2.54 -9.26 -8.92
C ILE A 31 -2.15 -10.35 -7.90
N GLY A 32 -0.88 -10.77 -7.87
CA GLY A 32 -0.36 -11.72 -6.89
C GLY A 32 -0.56 -11.26 -5.45
N VAL A 33 -0.25 -10.00 -5.14
CA VAL A 33 -0.47 -9.40 -3.82
C VAL A 33 -1.95 -9.43 -3.46
N ALA A 34 -2.84 -9.05 -4.38
CA ALA A 34 -4.28 -9.10 -4.15
C ALA A 34 -4.76 -10.53 -3.83
N LEU A 35 -4.28 -11.53 -4.59
CA LEU A 35 -4.61 -12.93 -4.34
C LEU A 35 -4.11 -13.41 -2.97
N VAL A 36 -2.88 -13.06 -2.60
CA VAL A 36 -2.31 -13.41 -1.29
C VAL A 36 -3.10 -12.77 -0.16
N LEU A 37 -3.51 -11.51 -0.30
CA LEU A 37 -4.32 -10.83 0.71
C LEU A 37 -5.71 -11.46 0.87
N VAL A 38 -6.41 -11.75 -0.23
CA VAL A 38 -7.72 -12.42 -0.20
C VAL A 38 -7.60 -13.82 0.40
N TRP A 39 -6.56 -14.56 0.03
CA TRP A 39 -6.30 -15.87 0.61
C TRP A 39 -6.00 -15.79 2.10
N ALA A 40 -5.16 -14.84 2.53
CA ALA A 40 -4.79 -14.64 3.93
C ALA A 40 -5.99 -14.22 4.79
N ASP A 41 -6.83 -13.30 4.29
CA ASP A 41 -8.08 -12.90 4.95
C ASP A 41 -9.00 -14.10 5.18
N ARG A 42 -9.23 -14.90 4.13
CA ARG A 42 -10.07 -16.10 4.22
C ARG A 42 -9.50 -17.17 5.13
N ARG A 43 -8.19 -17.41 5.08
CA ARG A 43 -7.54 -18.53 5.79
C ARG A 43 -7.39 -18.29 7.28
N PHE A 44 -7.13 -17.05 7.68
CA PHE A 44 -6.76 -16.73 9.06
C PHE A 44 -7.76 -15.81 9.77
N ARG A 45 -8.87 -15.41 9.12
CA ARG A 45 -9.88 -14.45 9.65
C ARG A 45 -9.21 -13.25 10.31
N ILE A 46 -8.21 -12.71 9.61
CA ILE A 46 -7.31 -11.67 10.09
C ILE A 46 -8.12 -10.39 10.33
N GLY A 47 -8.04 -9.79 11.54
CA GLY A 47 -8.64 -8.47 11.79
C GLY A 47 -8.09 -7.42 10.81
N HIS A 48 -8.93 -6.46 10.39
CA HIS A 48 -8.66 -5.53 9.28
C HIS A 48 -7.29 -4.83 9.37
N ALA A 49 -6.88 -4.42 10.57
CA ALA A 49 -5.59 -3.79 10.82
C ALA A 49 -4.40 -4.65 10.36
N ARG A 50 -4.43 -5.97 10.54
CA ARG A 50 -3.30 -6.85 10.18
C ARG A 50 -3.14 -7.00 8.66
N LEU A 51 -4.24 -6.99 7.89
CA LEU A 51 -4.14 -7.05 6.42
C LEU A 51 -3.40 -5.83 5.85
N PHE A 52 -3.56 -4.66 6.49
CA PHE A 52 -2.83 -3.45 6.11
C PHE A 52 -1.31 -3.60 6.25
N GLY A 53 -0.84 -4.16 7.38
CA GLY A 53 0.59 -4.45 7.57
C GLY A 53 1.15 -5.44 6.55
N LEU A 54 0.38 -6.49 6.27
CA LEU A 54 0.74 -7.49 5.26
C LEU A 54 0.80 -6.88 3.85
N TYR A 55 -0.16 -6.01 3.51
CA TYR A 55 -0.17 -5.28 2.25
C TYR A 55 1.10 -4.43 2.08
N ILE A 56 1.45 -3.62 3.09
CA ILE A 56 2.66 -2.78 3.05
C ILE A 56 3.90 -3.63 2.82
N PHE A 57 4.04 -4.73 3.57
CA PHE A 57 5.18 -5.62 3.43
C PHE A 57 5.29 -6.23 2.03
N LEU A 58 4.19 -6.79 1.51
CA LEU A 58 4.15 -7.41 0.18
C LEU A 58 4.40 -6.39 -0.95
N TYR A 59 3.90 -5.17 -0.80
CA TYR A 59 4.16 -4.09 -1.73
C TYR A 59 5.66 -3.73 -1.74
N CYS A 60 6.28 -3.62 -0.58
CA CYS A 60 7.72 -3.36 -0.47
C CYS A 60 8.57 -4.49 -1.06
N CYS A 61 8.19 -5.76 -0.88
CA CYS A 61 8.86 -6.89 -1.55
C CYS A 61 8.82 -6.76 -3.08
N GLY A 62 7.67 -6.41 -3.64
CA GLY A 62 7.54 -6.15 -5.08
C GLY A 62 8.40 -4.99 -5.55
N ARG A 63 8.44 -3.90 -4.77
CA ARG A 63 9.30 -2.75 -5.05
C ARG A 63 10.77 -3.15 -5.11
N LEU A 64 11.25 -3.98 -4.18
CA LEU A 64 12.64 -4.46 -4.19
C LEU A 64 12.92 -5.32 -5.42
N TRP A 65 12.02 -6.24 -5.78
CA TRP A 65 12.19 -7.09 -6.95
C TRP A 65 12.23 -6.28 -8.26
N ILE A 66 11.27 -5.36 -8.44
CA ILE A 66 11.17 -4.55 -9.66
C ILE A 66 12.32 -3.56 -9.75
N GLU A 67 12.79 -3.01 -8.63
CA GLU A 67 13.97 -2.13 -8.61
C GLU A 67 15.23 -2.86 -9.13
N MET A 68 15.38 -4.15 -8.88
CA MET A 68 16.49 -4.95 -9.43
C MET A 68 16.37 -5.16 -10.95
N LEU A 69 15.15 -5.10 -11.50
CA LEU A 69 14.91 -5.21 -12.95
C LEU A 69 15.05 -3.86 -13.67
N ARG A 70 15.06 -2.74 -12.94
CA ARG A 70 15.17 -1.40 -13.52
C ARG A 70 16.62 -1.01 -13.83
N ILE A 71 16.87 -0.68 -15.09
CA ILE A 71 18.17 -0.22 -15.60
C ILE A 71 18.28 1.33 -15.55
N ASP A 72 17.21 2.03 -15.18
CA ASP A 72 17.15 3.49 -15.15
C ASP A 72 18.15 4.15 -14.19
N GLN A 73 18.62 5.36 -14.52
CA GLN A 73 19.43 6.19 -13.61
C GLN A 73 18.61 6.52 -12.34
N ALA A 74 19.14 6.16 -11.17
CA ALA A 74 18.52 6.47 -9.88
C ALA A 74 19.55 7.06 -8.92
N ASN A 75 19.08 7.81 -7.92
CA ASN A 75 19.95 8.32 -6.86
C ASN A 75 20.48 7.16 -6.02
N ILE A 76 21.78 6.91 -6.14
CA ILE A 76 22.50 5.86 -5.40
C ILE A 76 23.04 6.49 -4.11
N ILE A 77 22.68 5.89 -2.98
CA ILE A 77 23.14 6.24 -1.64
C ILE A 77 23.75 4.97 -1.04
N PHE A 78 25.05 5.04 -0.68
CA PHE A 78 25.82 3.90 -0.17
C PHE A 78 25.80 2.67 -1.10
N GLY A 79 25.84 2.87 -2.42
CA GLY A 79 25.85 1.79 -3.40
C GLY A 79 24.47 1.13 -3.65
N LEU A 80 23.43 1.55 -2.92
CA LEU A 80 22.04 1.12 -3.13
C LEU A 80 21.20 2.28 -3.62
N ARG A 81 20.17 1.98 -4.42
CA ARG A 81 19.23 3.02 -4.86
C ARG A 81 18.37 3.48 -3.69
N LEU A 82 18.01 4.77 -3.66
CA LEU A 82 17.16 5.34 -2.60
C LEU A 82 15.85 4.55 -2.42
N ASN A 83 15.24 4.11 -3.53
CA ASN A 83 14.03 3.29 -3.50
C ASN A 83 14.20 1.99 -2.71
N VAL A 84 15.39 1.37 -2.74
CA VAL A 84 15.71 0.16 -1.97
C VAL A 84 15.67 0.47 -0.47
N TRP A 85 16.28 1.59 -0.07
CA TRP A 85 16.25 2.04 1.33
C TRP A 85 14.83 2.30 1.82
N THR A 86 14.04 3.04 1.04
CA THR A 86 12.63 3.31 1.39
C THR A 86 11.82 2.03 1.47
N ALA A 87 11.97 1.11 0.51
CA ALA A 87 11.26 -0.15 0.51
C ALA A 87 11.66 -1.04 1.71
N LEU A 88 12.93 -1.06 2.10
CA LEU A 88 13.39 -1.78 3.29
C LEU A 88 12.77 -1.21 4.57
N LEU A 89 12.85 0.11 4.77
CA LEU A 89 12.32 0.76 5.98
C LEU A 89 10.81 0.56 6.12
N VAL A 90 10.07 0.84 5.03
CA VAL A 90 8.61 0.72 5.02
C VAL A 90 8.18 -0.74 5.12
N GLY A 91 8.90 -1.66 4.46
CA GLY A 91 8.63 -3.09 4.52
C GLY A 91 8.83 -3.65 5.92
N LEU A 92 9.94 -3.32 6.58
CA LEU A 92 10.21 -3.74 7.96
C LEU A 92 9.18 -3.17 8.93
N ALA A 93 8.77 -1.91 8.76
CA ALA A 93 7.71 -1.31 9.56
C ALA A 93 6.36 -2.03 9.38
N GLY A 94 5.99 -2.35 8.13
CA GLY A 94 4.78 -3.11 7.82
C GLY A 94 4.79 -4.52 8.41
N LEU A 95 5.94 -5.21 8.35
CA LEU A 95 6.12 -6.53 8.94
C LEU A 95 6.04 -6.49 10.47
N ALA A 96 6.73 -5.54 11.10
CA ALA A 96 6.69 -5.36 12.54
C ALA A 96 5.26 -5.07 13.01
N TYR A 97 4.54 -4.19 12.30
CA TYR A 97 3.14 -3.90 12.58
C TYR A 97 2.25 -5.14 12.46
N PHE A 98 2.42 -5.94 11.39
CA PHE A 98 1.70 -7.19 11.21
C PHE A 98 1.91 -8.18 12.37
N ILE A 99 3.16 -8.36 12.81
CA ILE A 99 3.52 -9.27 13.91
C ILE A 99 2.95 -8.76 15.24
N VAL A 100 3.22 -7.49 15.59
CA VAL A 100 2.79 -6.89 16.86
C VAL A 100 1.26 -6.90 16.98
N MET A 101 0.55 -6.53 15.91
CA MET A 101 -0.91 -6.53 15.92
C MET A 101 -1.48 -7.95 15.94
N GLY A 102 -0.79 -8.91 15.32
CA GLY A 102 -1.12 -10.34 15.41
C GLY A 102 -1.00 -10.91 16.83
N GLN A 103 -0.06 -10.41 17.63
CA GLN A 103 0.13 -10.83 19.01
C GLN A 103 -0.83 -10.11 19.99
N ARG A 104 -1.14 -8.83 19.75
CA ARG A 104 -1.93 -8.01 20.68
C ARG A 104 -3.44 -8.14 20.53
N ARG A 105 -3.95 -8.47 19.34
CA ARG A 105 -5.40 -8.58 19.08
C ARG A 105 -5.73 -9.80 18.23
N PRO A 106 -5.76 -11.00 18.82
CA PRO A 106 -6.20 -12.22 18.13
C PRO A 106 -7.73 -12.20 17.97
N GLY A 107 -8.22 -11.65 16.86
CA GLY A 107 -9.65 -11.66 16.55
C GLY A 107 -10.01 -10.84 15.31
N ARG A 108 -11.14 -11.17 14.70
CA ARG A 108 -11.75 -10.36 13.64
C ARG A 108 -12.52 -9.22 14.32
N GLU A 109 -12.16 -7.98 14.04
CA GLU A 109 -12.96 -6.82 14.47
C GLU A 109 -14.37 -6.99 13.90
N THR A 110 -15.36 -6.89 14.77
CA THR A 110 -16.75 -6.97 14.35
C THR A 110 -17.09 -5.74 13.50
N PRO A 111 -18.01 -5.83 12.51
CA PRO A 111 -18.46 -4.66 11.76
C PRO A 111 -18.96 -3.52 12.65
N GLU A 112 -19.43 -3.83 13.86
CA GLU A 112 -19.88 -2.87 14.87
C GLU A 112 -18.73 -2.06 15.50
N GLU A 113 -17.55 -2.65 15.70
CA GLU A 113 -16.34 -1.94 16.19
C GLU A 113 -15.73 -1.02 15.12
N VAL A 114 -15.71 -1.45 13.85
CA VAL A 114 -15.26 -0.61 12.72
C VAL A 114 -16.22 0.55 12.46
N ARG A 115 -17.52 0.36 12.76
CA ARG A 115 -18.56 1.40 12.70
C ARG A 115 -18.56 2.34 13.93
N GLY A 116 -17.69 2.11 14.92
CA GLY A 116 -17.75 2.72 16.25
C GLY A 116 -18.02 4.24 16.27
N LYS A 117 -19.00 4.66 17.08
CA LYS A 117 -19.22 6.04 17.57
C LYS A 117 -19.42 7.14 16.51
N SER A 118 -20.28 6.91 15.51
CA SER A 118 -20.68 7.96 14.56
C SER A 118 -22.17 8.35 14.65
N GLY A 119 -22.87 8.09 15.76
CA GLY A 119 -24.29 8.48 15.81
C GLY A 119 -25.09 8.15 17.06
N LYS A 120 -24.56 8.39 18.27
CA LYS A 120 -25.39 8.49 19.48
C LYS A 120 -25.04 9.68 20.39
N ASP A 121 -24.04 10.47 20.03
CA ASP A 121 -23.50 11.53 20.91
C ASP A 121 -23.77 12.92 20.32
N GLU A 122 -24.46 13.00 19.17
CA GLU A 122 -24.76 14.25 18.49
C GLU A 122 -26.27 14.32 18.28
N PHE A 123 -26.88 15.27 19.00
CA PHE A 123 -28.28 15.68 18.97
C PHE A 123 -29.25 15.01 19.97
N THR A 124 -28.91 14.98 21.26
CA THR A 124 -29.89 15.48 22.25
C THR A 124 -29.91 17.00 22.09
N LEU A 125 -30.88 17.54 21.37
CA LEU A 125 -31.32 18.89 21.66
C LEU A 125 -31.74 18.87 23.11
N ASP A 126 -31.10 19.70 23.92
CA ASP A 126 -31.69 20.16 25.15
C ASP A 126 -33.09 20.66 24.79
N GLU A 127 -34.13 19.89 25.14
CA GLU A 127 -35.48 20.40 25.23
C GLU A 127 -35.43 21.47 26.32
N GLU A 128 -35.12 22.70 25.91
CA GLU A 128 -35.40 23.89 26.68
C GLU A 128 -36.90 23.84 27.03
N PRO A 129 -37.28 23.70 28.31
CA PRO A 129 -38.68 23.61 28.66
C PRO A 129 -39.32 24.96 28.37
N ALA A 130 -40.23 24.98 27.40
CA ALA A 130 -41.01 26.16 27.05
C ALA A 130 -41.69 26.72 28.30
N GLU A 131 -41.27 27.90 28.73
CA GLU A 131 -41.98 28.63 29.78
C GLU A 131 -43.41 28.91 29.32
N PRO A 132 -44.44 28.65 30.15
CA PRO A 132 -45.80 28.99 29.79
C PRO A 132 -45.95 30.50 29.78
N VAL A 133 -46.18 31.07 28.60
CA VAL A 133 -46.58 32.47 28.43
C VAL A 133 -47.90 32.66 29.18
N SER A 134 -47.84 33.37 30.31
CA SER A 134 -49.01 33.84 31.03
C SER A 134 -49.71 34.95 30.23
N GLU A 135 -51.05 34.86 30.13
CA GLU A 135 -51.97 35.83 29.54
C GLU A 135 -51.77 37.29 29.98
#